data_AF-A0A661CH14-F1
#
_entry.id   AF-A0A661CH14-F1
#
_cell.length_a   1.000
_cell.length_b   1.000
_cell.length_c   1.000
_cell.angle_alpha   90.00
_cell.angle_beta   90.00
_cell.angle_gamma   90.00
#
_symmetry.space_group_name_H-M   'P 1'
#
loop_
_entity.id
_entity.type
_entity.pdbx_description
1 polymer ?
#
loop_
_entity_poly.entity_id
_entity_poly.type
_entity_poly.pdbx_seq_one_letter_code
_entity_poly.pdbx_strand_id
1 'polypeptide(L)' 'MKQVAPLRYDVIFKKAFSHPELFTALVKDFVGIQLEIDEVENDKAFVPPVGNVATKFDLFAEDKRIG' A
#
# COMPACT_ATOMS: atom_id res chain seq x y z
N MET A 1 -8.23 -19.58 -18.88
CA MET A 1 -8.86 -18.37 -18.29
C MET A 1 -8.19 -18.09 -16.96
N LYS A 2 -7.71 -16.86 -16.71
CA LYS A 2 -7.21 -16.49 -15.38
C LYS A 2 -8.41 -16.21 -14.48
N GLN A 3 -8.43 -16.80 -13.29
CA GLN A 3 -9.44 -16.46 -12.28
C GLN A 3 -9.17 -15.04 -11.80
N VAL A 4 -10.15 -14.16 -11.92
CA VAL A 4 -10.06 -12.76 -11.49
C VAL A 4 -10.94 -12.60 -10.25
N ALA A 5 -10.30 -12.31 -9.12
CA ALA A 5 -11.03 -11.95 -7.90
C ALA A 5 -11.39 -10.46 -7.95
N PRO A 6 -12.62 -10.07 -7.54
CA PRO A 6 -13.00 -8.67 -7.45
C PRO A 6 -12.14 -7.91 -6.43
N LEU A 7 -11.55 -6.77 -6.83
CA LEU A 7 -10.75 -5.90 -5.96
C LEU A 7 -11.55 -5.27 -4.80
N ARG A 8 -12.88 -5.29 -4.88
CA ARG A 8 -13.80 -4.84 -3.80
C ARG A 8 -13.69 -5.64 -2.50
N TYR A 9 -12.94 -6.74 -2.49
CA TYR A 9 -12.67 -7.49 -1.28
C TYR A 9 -11.38 -6.96 -0.64
N ASP A 10 -11.51 -6.14 0.40
CA ASP A 10 -10.40 -5.55 1.17
C ASP A 10 -9.31 -6.57 1.49
N VAL A 11 -9.70 -7.77 1.92
CA VAL A 11 -8.76 -8.84 2.28
C VAL A 11 -7.92 -9.30 1.09
N ILE A 12 -8.53 -9.40 -0.10
CA ILE A 12 -7.83 -9.82 -1.32
C ILE A 12 -6.94 -8.69 -1.82
N PHE A 13 -7.43 -7.45 -1.80
CA PHE A 13 -6.66 -6.26 -2.14
C PHE A 13 -5.41 -6.15 -1.27
N LYS A 14 -5.58 -6.19 0.06
CA LYS A 14 -4.48 -6.15 1.03
C LYS A 14 -3.47 -7.27 0.79
N LYS A 15 -3.93 -8.53 0.66
CA LYS A 15 -3.05 -9.68 0.39
C LYS A 15 -2.25 -9.56 -0.91
N ALA A 16 -2.88 -9.09 -1.98
CA ALA A 16 -2.20 -8.93 -3.27
C ALA A 16 -1.13 -7.84 -3.16
N PHE A 17 -1.51 -6.66 -2.69
CA PHE A 17 -0.66 -5.46 -2.71
C PHE A 17 0.20 -5.25 -1.45
N SER A 18 0.20 -6.20 -0.51
CA SER A 18 1.22 -6.25 0.56
C SER A 18 2.59 -6.71 0.06
N HIS A 19 2.68 -7.21 -1.17
CA HIS A 19 3.96 -7.60 -1.76
C HIS A 19 4.63 -6.35 -2.36
N PRO A 20 5.88 -6.01 -1.96
CA PRO A 20 6.58 -4.82 -2.44
C PRO A 20 6.60 -4.67 -3.97
N GLU A 21 6.83 -5.76 -4.70
CA GLU A 21 6.85 -5.75 -6.17
C GLU A 21 5.49 -5.35 -6.78
N LEU A 22 4.40 -5.86 -6.22
CA LEU A 22 3.05 -5.56 -6.70
C LEU A 22 2.62 -4.14 -6.31
N PHE A 23 2.98 -3.70 -5.11
CA PHE A 23 2.72 -2.35 -4.64
C PHE A 23 3.48 -1.30 -5.47
N THR A 24 4.78 -1.50 -5.69
CA THR A 24 5.61 -0.59 -6.48
C THR A 24 5.16 -0.51 -7.93
N ALA A 25 4.75 -1.63 -8.54
CA ALA A 25 4.15 -1.65 -9.87
C ALA A 25 2.83 -0.85 -9.90
N LEU A 26 1.95 -1.05 -8.91
CA LEU A 26 0.69 -0.31 -8.80
C LEU A 26 0.94 1.19 -8.71
N VAL A 27 1.83 1.63 -7.81
CA VAL A 27 2.17 3.05 -7.65
C VAL A 27 2.74 3.62 -8.95
N LYS A 28 3.66 2.90 -9.60
CA LYS A 28 4.23 3.33 -10.87
C LYS A 28 3.16 3.51 -11.95
N ASP A 29 2.23 2.57 -12.08
CA ASP A 29 1.20 2.61 -13.12
C ASP A 29 0.15 3.69 -12.86
N PHE A 30 -0.15 3.99 -11.60
CA PHE A 30 -1.21 4.95 -11.23
C PHE A 30 -0.72 6.40 -11.09
N VAL A 31 0.47 6.61 -10.53
CA VAL A 31 1.01 7.95 -10.24
C VAL A 31 2.35 8.24 -10.92
N GLY A 32 2.93 7.29 -11.66
CA GLY A 32 4.18 7.49 -12.40
C GLY A 32 5.43 7.52 -11.52
N ILE A 33 5.31 7.19 -10.23
CA ILE A 33 6.41 7.21 -9.26
C ILE A 33 7.01 5.81 -9.17
N GLN A 34 8.28 5.69 -9.53
CA GLN A 34 9.09 4.52 -9.17
C GLN A 34 9.39 4.63 -7.67
N LEU A 35 9.21 3.59 -6.86
CA LEU A 35 9.52 3.56 -5.42
C LEU A 35 10.57 2.48 -5.13
N GLU A 36 11.36 2.67 -4.06
CA GLU A 36 12.21 1.62 -3.47
C GLU A 36 11.77 1.39 -2.01
N ILE A 37 11.18 0.23 -1.74
CA ILE A 37 10.59 -0.12 -0.44
C ILE A 37 11.00 -1.55 -0.06
N ASP A 38 11.15 -1.83 1.24
CA ASP A 38 11.41 -3.19 1.74
C ASP A 38 10.12 -3.93 2.09
N GLU A 39 9.14 -3.20 2.61
CA GLU A 39 7.91 -3.77 3.15
C GLU A 39 6.71 -2.87 2.85
N VAL A 40 5.54 -3.50 2.93
CA VAL A 40 4.24 -2.82 2.89
C VAL A 40 3.51 -3.19 4.17
N GLU A 41 3.26 -2.21 5.02
CA GLU A 41 2.50 -2.35 6.25
C GLU A 41 0.99 -2.32 5.95
N ASN A 42 0.24 -3.23 6.57
CA ASN A 42 -1.22 -3.22 6.49
C ASN A 42 -1.83 -2.49 7.67
N ASP A 43 -2.97 -1.83 7.43
CA ASP A 43 -3.77 -1.22 8.49
C ASP A 43 -2.99 -0.21 9.37
N LYS A 44 -1.95 0.42 8.82
CA LYS A 44 -1.09 1.38 9.52
C LYS A 44 -1.92 2.54 10.07
N ALA A 45 -1.77 2.79 11.36
CA ALA A 45 -2.33 3.96 12.03
C ALA A 45 -1.23 4.69 12.78
N PHE A 46 -1.30 6.02 12.82
CA PHE A 46 -0.37 6.83 13.57
C PHE A 46 -0.84 6.98 15.02
N VAL A 47 0.08 6.72 15.96
CA VAL A 47 -0.15 6.91 17.39
C VAL A 47 1.01 7.76 17.95
N PRO A 48 0.76 9.00 18.41
CA PRO A 48 -0.53 9.68 18.43
C PRO A 48 -1.07 9.99 17.02
N PRO A 49 -2.38 10.25 16.86
CA PRO A 49 -2.96 10.68 15.59
C PRO A 49 -2.26 11.92 15.02
N VAL A 50 -2.23 12.03 13.70
CA VAL A 50 -1.67 13.21 13.03
C VAL A 50 -2.69 14.36 13.11
N GLY A 51 -2.45 15.30 14.02
CA GLY A 51 -3.39 16.38 14.32
C GLY A 51 -4.70 15.86 14.92
N ASN A 52 -5.84 16.42 14.49
CA ASN A 52 -7.17 15.99 14.93
C ASN A 52 -7.79 14.87 14.08
N VAL A 53 -6.99 14.21 13.22
CA VAL A 53 -7.47 13.19 12.28
C VAL A 53 -6.86 11.84 12.62
N ALA A 54 -7.73 10.87 12.93
CA ALA A 54 -7.35 9.47 13.10
C ALA A 54 -7.09 8.82 11.73
N THR A 55 -5.91 9.07 11.18
CA THR A 55 -5.54 8.58 9.85
C THR A 55 -5.15 7.11 9.93
N LYS A 56 -5.79 6.30 9.09
CA LYS A 56 -5.52 4.87 8.93
C LYS A 56 -5.37 4.53 7.44
N PHE A 57 -4.36 3.76 7.12
CA PHE A 57 -4.03 3.33 5.76
C PHE A 57 -4.22 1.83 5.62
N ASP A 58 -4.88 1.38 4.56
CA ASP A 58 -4.99 -0.05 4.28
C ASP A 58 -3.64 -0.66 3.91
N LEU A 59 -2.84 0.08 3.15
CA LEU A 59 -1.47 -0.24 2.76
C LEU A 59 -0.60 1.01 2.93
N PHE A 60 0.53 0.87 3.60
CA PHE A 60 1.50 1.93 3.84
C PHE A 60 2.90 1.42 3.51
N ALA A 61 3.68 2.23 2.81
CA ALA A 61 5.08 1.94 2.54
C ALA A 61 5.86 3.26 2.49
N GLU A 62 7.12 3.21 2.89
CA GLU A 62 8.02 4.37 2.94
C GLU A 62 9.12 4.21 1.89
N ASP A 63 9.29 5.22 1.03
CA ASP A 63 10.35 5.22 0.00
C ASP A 63 11.70 5.50 0.63
N LYS A 64 12.63 4.57 0.48
CA LYS A 64 14.00 4.70 1.00
C LYS A 64 14.78 5.84 0.38
N ARG A 65 14.41 6.31 -0.81
CA ARG A 65 15.17 7.36 -1.50
C ARG A 65 14.87 8.76 -0.97
N ILE A 66 13.81 8.91 -0.17
CA ILE A 66 13.35 10.19 0.38
C ILE A 66 13.54 10.24 1.91
N GLY A 67 13.88 9.10 2.55
CA GLY A 67 14.14 8.98 3.99
C GLY A 67 15.61 9.12 4.38
#